data_AF-A0A1G9U948-F1
#
_entry.id   AF-A0A1G9U948-F1
#
_cell.length_a   1.000
_cell.length_b   1.000
_cell.length_c   1.000
_cell.angle_alpha   90.00
_cell.angle_beta   90.00
_cell.angle_gamma   90.00
#
_symmetry.space_group_name_H-M   'P 1'
#
loop_
_entity.id
_entity.type
_entity.pdbx_description
1 polymer ?
#
loop_
_entity_poly.entity_id
_entity_poly.type
_entity_poly.pdbx_seq_one_letter_code
_entity_poly.pdbx_strand_id
1 'polypeptide(L)'
;MSQFPDHGSNDGDSGAADTRGLPPAQALLAGTLALMTGHAQACCEGQRALLAQKITDNLLMLSRHVGAPPNFRAIAANLHPLWMRLLQPGPDQPQQGRLPADPSDTHRVLWHITPETLQ
;
A
#
# COMPACT_ATOMS: atom_id res chain seq x y z
N MET A 1 -12.24 25.79 -56.51
CA MET A 1 -11.31 26.12 -55.41
C MET A 1 -11.72 25.27 -54.21
N SER A 2 -11.08 24.11 -54.05
CA SER A 2 -11.32 23.18 -52.95
C SER A 2 -10.49 23.61 -51.74
N GLN A 3 -11.12 23.83 -50.58
CA GLN A 3 -10.41 24.03 -49.31
C GLN A 3 -10.46 22.72 -48.52
N PHE A 4 -9.27 22.27 -48.10
CA PHE A 4 -9.00 21.04 -47.37
C PHE A 4 -9.47 21.15 -45.91
N PRO A 5 -9.89 20.05 -45.27
CA PRO A 5 -10.17 20.05 -43.83
C PRO A 5 -8.86 20.12 -43.05
N ASP A 6 -8.79 21.07 -42.11
CA ASP A 6 -7.70 21.23 -41.15
C ASP A 6 -7.64 20.01 -40.23
N HIS A 7 -6.49 19.33 -40.25
CA HIS A 7 -6.19 18.20 -39.41
C HIS A 7 -5.76 18.74 -38.03
N GLY A 8 -6.74 19.11 -37.21
CA GLY A 8 -6.55 19.39 -35.80
C GLY A 8 -6.24 18.12 -35.01
N SER A 9 -5.08 17.52 -35.29
CA SER A 9 -4.39 16.70 -34.30
C SER A 9 -3.97 17.62 -33.17
N ASN A 10 -4.75 17.65 -32.09
CA ASN A 10 -4.18 17.97 -30.80
C ASN A 10 -4.41 16.79 -29.89
N ASP A 11 -3.35 16.01 -29.85
CA ASP A 11 -3.09 14.83 -29.06
C ASP A 11 -3.67 14.90 -27.66
N GLY A 12 -4.09 13.73 -27.20
CA GLY A 12 -4.62 13.53 -25.87
C GLY A 12 -3.72 14.16 -24.81
N ASP A 13 -4.30 15.13 -24.09
CA ASP A 13 -3.93 15.47 -22.74
C ASP A 13 -4.35 14.32 -21.80
N SER A 14 -3.76 13.15 -22.03
CA SER A 14 -3.84 12.00 -21.14
C SER A 14 -2.57 11.98 -20.31
N GLY A 15 -2.69 12.42 -19.06
CA GLY A 15 -1.81 11.90 -18.00
C GLY A 15 -0.75 12.83 -17.45
N ALA A 16 -0.91 14.16 -17.51
CA ALA A 16 -0.26 15.00 -16.51
C ALA A 16 -1.09 14.92 -15.21
N ALA A 17 -0.99 13.78 -14.52
CA ALA A 17 -1.42 13.70 -13.13
C ALA A 17 -0.73 14.86 -12.39
N ASP A 18 -1.54 15.86 -12.02
CA ASP A 18 -1.15 17.07 -11.31
C ASP A 18 0.04 16.79 -10.39
N THR A 19 1.23 17.26 -10.79
CA THR A 19 2.40 17.37 -9.92
C THR A 19 2.25 18.51 -8.91
N ARG A 20 1.00 18.82 -8.52
CA ARG A 20 0.68 19.54 -7.29
C ARG A 20 1.06 18.59 -6.16
N GLY A 21 2.35 18.61 -5.81
CA GLY A 21 2.96 17.72 -4.83
C GLY A 21 2.05 17.54 -3.63
N LEU A 22 1.78 16.28 -3.28
CA LEU A 22 0.96 15.95 -2.12
C LEU A 22 1.46 16.74 -0.90
N PRO A 23 0.57 17.36 -0.10
CA PRO A 23 0.96 17.97 1.16
C PRO A 23 1.85 17.03 1.97
N PRO A 24 2.85 17.53 2.72
CA PRO A 24 3.87 16.68 3.36
C PRO A 24 3.28 15.53 4.20
N ALA A 25 2.15 15.76 4.87
CA ALA A 25 1.44 14.73 5.63
C ALA A 25 0.81 13.63 4.75
N GLN A 26 0.28 13.98 3.58
CA GLN A 26 -0.30 13.02 2.64
C GLN A 26 0.80 12.20 1.95
N ALA A 27 1.93 12.83 1.59
CA ALA A 27 3.10 12.12 1.08
C ALA A 27 3.67 11.13 2.11
N LEU A 28 3.74 11.54 3.38
CA LEU A 28 4.16 10.67 4.47
C LEU A 28 3.20 9.50 4.69
N LEU A 29 1.88 9.75 4.66
CA LEU A 29 0.88 8.69 4.75
C LEU A 29 1.00 7.71 3.59
N ALA A 30 1.07 8.21 2.35
CA ALA A 30 1.25 7.38 1.15
C ALA A 30 2.53 6.53 1.23
N GLY A 31 3.65 7.14 1.65
CA GLY A 31 4.91 6.43 1.88
C GLY A 31 4.80 5.37 2.97
N THR A 32 4.04 5.64 4.05
CA THR A 32 3.80 4.67 5.12
C THR A 32 2.99 3.48 4.61
N LEU A 33 1.93 3.72 3.83
CA LEU A 33 1.15 2.65 3.20
C LEU A 33 2.01 1.83 2.22
N ALA A 34 2.85 2.49 1.42
CA ALA A 34 3.78 1.80 0.53
C ALA A 34 4.78 0.93 1.31
N LEU A 35 5.27 1.40 2.47
CA LEU A 35 6.12 0.60 3.36
C LEU A 35 5.38 -0.60 3.95
N MET A 36 4.10 -0.45 4.32
CA MET A 36 3.28 -1.58 4.79
C MET A 36 3.15 -2.66 3.71
N THR A 37 2.93 -2.26 2.46
CA THR A 37 2.91 -3.18 1.32
C THR A 37 4.28 -3.84 1.12
N GLY A 38 5.36 -3.05 1.19
CA GLY A 38 6.73 -3.56 1.10
C GLY A 38 7.09 -4.53 2.24
N HIS A 39 6.56 -4.30 3.45
CA HIS A 39 6.74 -5.19 4.59
C HIS A 39 6.10 -6.56 4.33
N ALA A 40 4.89 -6.59 3.75
CA ALA A 40 4.21 -7.83 3.37
C ALA A 40 4.94 -8.60 2.26
N GLN A 41 5.71 -7.90 1.42
CA GLN A 41 6.48 -8.48 0.31
C GLN A 41 7.97 -8.67 0.63
N ALA A 42 8.42 -8.37 1.85
CA ALA A 42 9.83 -8.43 2.21
C ALA A 42 10.38 -9.86 2.14
N CYS A 43 11.54 -10.02 1.50
CA CYS A 43 12.15 -11.33 1.23
C CYS A 43 12.80 -11.96 2.49
N CYS A 44 13.31 -11.15 3.42
CA CYS A 44 14.03 -11.63 4.60
C CYS A 44 13.51 -11.01 5.90
N GLU A 45 13.67 -11.74 7.00
CA GLU A 45 13.14 -11.35 8.32
C GLU A 45 13.82 -10.07 8.84
N GLY A 46 15.10 -9.86 8.54
CA GLY A 46 15.83 -8.64 8.90
C GLY A 46 15.26 -7.40 8.22
N GLN A 47 15.00 -7.47 6.90
CA GLN A 47 14.36 -6.36 6.17
C GLN A 47 12.94 -6.12 6.66
N ARG A 48 12.19 -7.19 6.94
CA ARG A 48 10.83 -7.11 7.49
C ARG A 48 10.82 -6.38 8.83
N ALA A 49 11.75 -6.71 9.75
CA ALA A 49 11.89 -6.03 11.04
C ALA A 49 12.26 -4.54 10.90
N LEU A 50 13.15 -4.18 9.97
CA LEU A 50 13.50 -2.78 9.71
C LEU A 50 12.33 -1.98 9.14
N LEU A 51 11.56 -2.57 8.21
CA LEU A 51 10.36 -1.94 7.65
C LEU A 51 9.27 -1.77 8.73
N ALA A 52 9.06 -2.78 9.56
CA ALA A 52 8.12 -2.74 10.67
C ALA A 52 8.40 -1.60 11.66
N GLN A 53 9.67 -1.40 12.02
CA GLN A 53 10.09 -0.30 12.87
C GLN A 53 9.78 1.05 12.21
N LYS A 54 10.18 1.22 10.94
CA LYS A 54 9.93 2.46 10.19
C LYS A 54 8.45 2.77 10.02
N ILE A 55 7.61 1.75 9.81
CA ILE A 55 6.16 1.89 9.74
C ILE A 55 5.63 2.43 11.07
N THR A 56 6.05 1.85 12.19
CA THR A 56 5.60 2.24 13.54
C THR A 56 5.99 3.68 13.85
N ASP A 57 7.24 4.07 13.57
CA ASP A 57 7.73 5.44 13.77
C ASP A 57 6.95 6.46 12.93
N ASN A 58 6.72 6.15 11.64
CA ASN A 58 5.97 7.03 10.76
C ASN A 58 4.51 7.22 11.22
N LEU A 59 3.85 6.15 11.68
CA LEU A 59 2.50 6.22 12.22
C LEU A 59 2.44 7.09 13.48
N LEU A 60 3.44 6.95 14.38
CA LEU A 60 3.53 7.78 15.56
C LEU A 60 3.71 9.26 15.18
N MET A 61 4.61 9.55 14.24
CA MET A 61 4.86 10.90 13.76
C MET A 61 3.61 11.51 13.10
N LEU A 62 2.92 10.76 12.23
CA LEU A 62 1.67 11.19 11.59
C LEU A 62 0.57 11.50 12.59
N SER A 63 0.41 10.68 13.63
CA SER A 63 -0.64 10.89 14.65
C SER A 63 -0.47 12.21 15.42
N ARG A 64 0.79 12.63 15.60
CA ARG A 64 1.19 13.83 16.35
C ARG A 64 1.42 15.06 15.47
N HIS A 65 1.40 14.91 14.14
CA HIS A 65 1.72 15.99 13.21
C HIS A 65 0.62 17.07 13.21
N VAL A 66 0.96 18.29 13.67
CA VAL A 66 0.03 19.41 13.86
C VAL A 66 -0.65 19.84 12.55
N GLY A 67 0.05 19.74 11.42
CA GLY A 67 -0.49 20.09 10.10
C GLY A 67 -1.15 18.94 9.34
N ALA A 68 -1.31 17.76 9.95
CA ALA A 68 -1.94 16.62 9.28
C ALA A 68 -3.47 16.71 9.37
N PRO A 69 -4.20 16.39 8.28
CA PRO A 69 -5.65 16.29 8.32
C PRO A 69 -6.14 15.41 9.49
N PRO A 70 -7.25 15.78 10.16
CA PRO A 70 -7.73 15.06 11.34
C PRO A 70 -7.98 13.58 11.06
N ASN A 71 -8.48 13.25 9.86
CA ASN A 71 -8.70 11.87 9.44
C ASN A 71 -7.39 11.08 9.35
N PHE A 72 -6.30 11.67 8.86
CA PHE A 72 -5.01 10.99 8.74
C PHE A 72 -4.41 10.73 10.12
N ARG A 73 -4.54 11.71 11.04
CA ARG A 73 -4.12 11.54 12.43
C ARG A 73 -4.89 10.43 13.12
N ALA A 74 -6.20 10.36 12.92
CA ALA A 74 -7.05 9.31 13.47
C ALA A 74 -6.65 7.92 12.92
N ILE A 75 -6.46 7.80 11.61
CA ILE A 75 -5.99 6.56 10.98
C ILE A 75 -4.64 6.13 11.56
N ALA A 76 -3.68 7.06 11.64
CA ALA A 76 -2.35 6.77 12.16
C ALA A 76 -2.38 6.39 13.65
N ALA A 77 -3.18 7.07 14.46
CA ALA A 77 -3.38 6.78 15.88
C ALA A 77 -4.00 5.40 16.11
N ASN A 78 -4.90 4.95 15.22
CA ASN A 78 -5.52 3.63 15.29
C ASN A 78 -4.57 2.52 14.79
N LEU A 79 -3.83 2.77 13.72
CA LEU A 79 -2.92 1.78 13.14
C LEU A 79 -1.69 1.54 14.02
N HIS A 80 -1.15 2.57 14.67
CA HIS A 80 0.05 2.44 15.51
C HIS A 80 -0.05 1.32 16.55
N PRO A 81 -1.06 1.26 17.44
CA PRO A 81 -1.18 0.18 18.42
C PRO A 81 -1.46 -1.19 17.80
N LEU A 82 -2.12 -1.26 16.64
CA LEU A 82 -2.33 -2.51 15.91
C LEU A 82 -1.00 -3.08 15.40
N TRP A 83 -0.15 -2.22 14.85
CA TRP A 83 1.20 -2.59 14.42
C TRP A 83 2.08 -3.01 15.59
N MET A 84 2.07 -2.27 16.71
CA MET A 84 2.81 -2.70 17.89
C MET A 84 2.40 -4.10 18.36
N ARG A 85 1.10 -4.42 18.34
CA ARG A 85 0.60 -5.75 18.70
C ARG A 85 1.05 -6.83 17.72
N LEU A 86 1.03 -6.54 16.42
CA LEU A 86 1.49 -7.46 15.38
C LEU A 86 2.97 -7.83 15.53
N LEU A 87 3.78 -6.87 15.98
CA LEU A 87 5.22 -7.04 16.17
C LEU A 87 5.58 -7.71 17.50
N GLN A 88 4.62 -7.84 18.43
CA GLN A 88 4.88 -8.64 19.63
C GLN A 88 4.91 -10.12 19.26
N PRO A 89 5.98 -10.84 19.57
CA PRO A 89 6.02 -12.29 19.40
C PRO A 89 5.00 -12.89 20.37
N GLY A 90 3.81 -13.22 19.86
CA GLY A 90 2.84 -14.02 20.60
C GLY A 90 3.37 -15.43 20.81
N PRO A 91 3.03 -16.10 21.93
CA PRO A 91 3.49 -17.47 22.21
C PRO A 91 3.01 -18.49 21.16
N ASP A 92 1.97 -18.17 20.38
CA ASP A 92 1.31 -19.07 19.43
C ASP A 92 1.22 -18.52 18.00
N GLN A 93 2.21 -17.74 17.52
CA GLN A 93 2.21 -17.29 16.12
C GLN A 93 2.94 -18.29 15.20
N PRO A 94 2.23 -19.11 14.40
CA PRO A 94 2.84 -19.67 13.20
C PRO A 94 3.25 -18.48 12.30
N GLN A 95 4.48 -18.52 11.79
CA GLN A 95 5.05 -17.51 10.88
C GLN A 95 4.08 -17.20 9.71
N GLN A 96 3.20 -16.21 9.87
CA GLN A 96 2.43 -15.63 8.78
C GLN A 96 3.39 -14.78 7.94
N GLY A 97 4.14 -15.45 7.06
CA GLY A 97 5.10 -14.79 6.18
C GLY A 97 6.24 -15.67 5.68
N ARG A 98 6.00 -16.99 5.53
CA ARG A 98 6.89 -17.85 4.75
C ARG A 98 6.08 -18.72 3.81
N LEU A 99 5.72 -18.15 2.67
CA LEU A 99 5.59 -18.96 1.46
C LEU A 99 7.01 -19.09 0.88
N PRO A 100 7.59 -20.29 0.75
CA PRO A 100 8.68 -20.47 -0.18
C PRO A 100 8.14 -20.05 -1.57
N ALA A 101 8.92 -19.28 -2.32
CA ALA A 101 8.62 -19.03 -3.72
C ALA A 101 8.78 -20.35 -4.48
N ASP A 102 7.76 -21.19 -4.43
CA ASP A 102 7.59 -22.32 -5.33
C ASP A 102 6.97 -21.77 -6.63
N PRO A 103 7.63 -21.92 -7.79
CA PRO A 103 7.11 -21.44 -9.08
C PRO A 103 5.81 -22.12 -9.54
N SER A 104 5.24 -23.04 -8.76
CA SER A 104 4.08 -23.85 -9.14
C SER A 104 2.80 -23.58 -8.33
N ASP A 105 2.79 -22.60 -7.43
CA ASP A 105 1.65 -22.41 -6.52
C ASP A 105 0.43 -21.78 -7.20
N THR A 106 -0.36 -22.66 -7.80
CA THR A 106 -1.62 -22.38 -8.50
C THR A 106 -2.78 -22.16 -7.50
N HIS A 107 -2.51 -22.21 -6.19
CA HIS A 107 -3.49 -22.02 -5.12
C HIS A 107 -3.40 -20.64 -4.47
N ARG A 108 -3.17 -19.61 -5.29
CA ARG A 108 -3.50 -18.23 -4.94
C ARG A 108 -4.99 -18.22 -4.61
N VAL A 109 -5.35 -18.13 -3.32
CA VAL A 109 -6.73 -18.16 -2.81
C VAL A 109 -7.66 -17.41 -3.77
N LEU A 110 -8.37 -18.20 -4.58
CA LEU A 110 -9.28 -17.69 -5.59
C LEU A 110 -10.49 -17.21 -4.80
N TRP A 111 -10.68 -15.90 -4.73
CA TRP A 111 -11.86 -15.27 -4.10
C TRP A 111 -13.18 -15.55 -4.86
N HIS A 112 -13.17 -16.55 -5.74
CA HIS A 112 -14.31 -17.04 -6.49
C HIS A 112 -14.33 -18.56 -6.40
N ILE A 113 -15.36 -19.09 -5.75
CA ILE A 113 -15.83 -20.46 -5.93
C ILE A 113 -16.68 -20.42 -7.20
N THR A 114 -16.17 -20.93 -8.31
CA THR A 114 -17.01 -21.17 -9.48
C THR A 114 -17.95 -22.34 -9.14
N PRO A 115 -19.28 -22.21 -9.25
CA PRO A 115 -20.15 -23.35 -9.08
C PRO A 115 -20.06 -24.23 -10.33
N GLU A 116 -19.45 -25.40 -10.21
CA GLU A 116 -19.22 -26.34 -11.33
C GLU A 116 -20.44 -27.20 -11.74
N THR A 117 -21.67 -26.87 -11.34
CA THR A 117 -22.84 -27.61 -11.82
C THR A 117 -24.05 -26.72 -12.05
N LEU A 118 -24.27 -26.33 -13.31
CA LEU A 118 -25.62 -26.18 -13.85
C LEU A 118 -25.99 -27.54 -14.47
N GLN A 119 -26.71 -28.36 -13.70
CA GLN A 119 -27.46 -29.49 -14.25
C GLN A 119 -28.73 -28.98 -14.91
#